data_AF-A0A7D9J9H6-F1
#
_entry.id   AF-A0A7D9J9H6-F1
#
_cell.length_a   1.000
_cell.length_b   1.000
_cell.length_c   1.000
_cell.angle_alpha   90.00
_cell.angle_beta   90.00
_cell.angle_gamma   90.00
#
_symmetry.space_group_name_H-M   'P 1'
#
loop_
_entity.id
_entity.type
_entity.pdbx_description
1 polymer ?
#
loop_
_entity_poly.entity_id
_entity_poly.type
_entity_poly.pdbx_seq_one_letter_code
_entity_poly.pdbx_strand_id
1 'polypeptide(L)'
;MDIDYSNKSLSDGLGSSGSSYSKDMNVERDINMIQPYVFEPVETDSSGDHEDLEEIALESSSSSDKTTRLQDTNWTYDRPPVNTERLHANLDTLLQAIVVRLKSKARPPSSVSFHHDCYRHCFYSKGRLSQDGKSVFLDRHDFGDFNFFTGWDHCLDTNGDGVIIKYPIKIRSLLSWSPKVSVIQNGILTPAPRMPQEKLLVDFIRQPFSVLST
;
A
#
# COMPACT_ATOMS: atom_id res chain seq x y z
N MET A 1 -60.35 -1.63 -30.52
CA MET A 1 -60.09 -0.50 -29.62
C MET A 1 -58.64 -0.14 -29.83
N ASP A 2 -58.41 0.69 -30.83
CA ASP A 2 -57.09 1.07 -31.31
C ASP A 2 -56.64 2.32 -30.54
N ILE A 3 -55.47 2.23 -29.91
CA ILE A 3 -54.90 3.32 -29.13
C ILE A 3 -53.87 4.02 -30.01
N ASP A 4 -54.25 5.19 -30.52
CA ASP A 4 -53.38 6.13 -31.22
C ASP A 4 -52.34 6.74 -30.27
N TYR A 5 -51.06 6.50 -30.55
CA TYR A 5 -49.93 7.23 -29.95
C TYR A 5 -49.57 8.42 -30.83
N SER A 6 -50.17 9.58 -30.55
CA SER A 6 -49.76 10.86 -31.15
C SER A 6 -48.52 11.42 -30.44
N ASN A 7 -47.50 11.66 -31.27
CA ASN A 7 -46.24 12.33 -30.97
C ASN A 7 -46.43 13.70 -30.31
N LYS A 8 -45.68 13.97 -29.23
CA LYS A 8 -45.48 15.32 -28.71
C LYS A 8 -43.97 15.61 -28.68
N SER A 9 -43.50 16.21 -29.76
CA SER A 9 -42.20 16.87 -29.85
C SER A 9 -42.20 18.09 -28.93
N LEU A 10 -41.32 18.09 -27.93
CA LEU A 10 -41.03 19.28 -27.12
C LEU A 10 -39.72 19.89 -27.61
N SER A 11 -39.83 21.17 -27.88
CA SER A 11 -38.93 22.09 -28.56
C SER A 11 -37.63 22.39 -27.82
N ASP A 12 -36.65 22.74 -28.65
CA ASP A 12 -35.33 23.27 -28.34
C ASP A 12 -35.35 24.49 -27.40
N GLY A 13 -34.48 24.44 -26.39
CA GLY A 13 -34.15 25.56 -25.52
C GLY A 13 -32.66 25.83 -25.57
N LEU A 14 -32.19 26.52 -26.62
CA LEU A 14 -30.84 27.08 -26.70
C LEU A 14 -30.78 28.34 -25.83
N GLY A 15 -30.41 28.15 -24.55
CA GLY A 15 -30.03 29.22 -23.63
C GLY A 15 -28.52 29.40 -23.62
N SER A 16 -28.02 30.27 -24.51
CA SER A 16 -26.65 30.80 -24.47
C SER A 16 -26.59 31.90 -23.42
N SER A 17 -25.82 31.70 -22.36
CA SER A 17 -25.36 32.77 -21.48
C SER A 17 -23.86 32.62 -21.24
N GLY A 18 -23.12 33.60 -21.75
CA GLY A 18 -21.68 33.68 -21.65
C GLY A 18 -21.24 33.81 -20.19
N SER A 19 -20.19 33.07 -19.85
CA SER A 19 -19.39 33.31 -18.66
C SER A 19 -17.96 33.56 -19.10
N SER A 20 -17.66 34.84 -19.30
CA SER A 20 -16.33 35.39 -19.46
C SER A 20 -15.62 35.37 -18.11
N TYR A 21 -14.84 34.32 -17.85
CA TYR A 21 -13.79 34.32 -16.84
C TYR A 21 -12.43 34.47 -17.52
N SER A 22 -12.01 35.72 -17.71
CA SER A 22 -10.60 36.06 -17.78
C SER A 22 -10.05 36.06 -16.36
N LYS A 23 -9.14 35.13 -16.07
CA LYS A 23 -8.05 35.36 -15.12
C LYS A 23 -6.93 34.38 -15.42
N ASP A 24 -6.02 34.85 -16.24
CA ASP A 24 -4.68 34.30 -16.41
C ASP A 24 -4.01 34.25 -15.03
N MET A 25 -4.03 33.08 -14.39
CA MET A 25 -3.12 32.79 -13.29
C MET A 25 -1.80 32.33 -13.89
N ASN A 26 -0.94 33.29 -14.16
CA ASN A 26 0.47 33.06 -14.40
C ASN A 26 1.09 32.55 -13.09
N VAL A 27 1.08 31.23 -12.89
CA VAL A 27 1.84 30.58 -11.82
C VAL A 27 3.25 30.40 -12.35
N GLU A 28 4.07 31.46 -12.24
CA GLU A 28 5.52 31.32 -12.20
C GLU A 28 5.83 30.41 -11.02
N ARG A 29 6.06 29.13 -11.33
CA ARG A 29 6.63 28.20 -10.37
C ARG A 29 8.08 28.59 -10.22
N ASP A 30 8.39 29.25 -9.11
CA ASP A 30 9.73 29.31 -8.56
C ASP A 30 10.21 27.87 -8.30
N ILE A 31 10.89 27.30 -9.32
CA ILE A 31 11.71 26.10 -9.17
C ILE A 31 13.02 26.57 -8.52
N ASN A 32 12.93 27.01 -7.27
CA ASN A 32 14.10 27.35 -6.48
C ASN A 32 14.54 26.15 -5.66
N MET A 33 15.76 25.72 -5.98
CA MET A 33 16.70 25.03 -5.09
C MET A 33 16.26 23.71 -4.48
N ILE A 34 16.26 22.65 -5.28
CA ILE A 34 16.71 21.35 -4.76
C ILE A 34 18.24 21.41 -4.76
N GLN A 35 18.81 21.69 -3.59
CA GLN A 35 20.25 21.55 -3.37
C GLN A 35 20.65 20.09 -3.65
N PRO A 36 21.67 19.83 -4.48
CA PRO A 36 22.14 18.47 -4.70
C PRO A 36 22.66 17.92 -3.37
N TYR A 37 22.03 16.85 -2.89
CA TYR A 37 22.52 16.10 -1.74
C TYR A 37 23.83 15.42 -2.14
N VAL A 38 24.96 15.99 -1.71
CA VAL A 38 26.29 15.42 -1.91
C VAL A 38 26.44 14.29 -0.90
N PHE A 39 26.49 13.06 -1.39
CA PHE A 39 26.80 11.89 -0.58
C PHE A 39 28.31 11.93 -0.28
N GLU A 40 28.68 12.28 0.95
CA GLU A 40 30.08 12.20 1.35
C GLU A 40 30.52 10.73 1.41
N PRO A 41 31.66 10.37 0.79
CA PRO A 41 32.18 9.02 0.85
C PRO A 41 32.58 8.69 2.30
N VAL A 42 32.05 7.58 2.81
CA VAL A 42 32.48 7.00 4.08
C VAL A 42 33.90 6.48 3.89
N GLU A 43 34.88 7.13 4.51
CA GLU A 43 36.24 6.62 4.62
C GLU A 43 36.22 5.37 5.50
N THR A 44 36.37 4.20 4.88
CA THR A 44 36.64 2.95 5.58
C THR A 44 38.13 2.85 5.84
N ASP A 45 38.54 3.15 7.07
CA ASP A 45 39.89 2.89 7.57
C ASP A 45 40.13 1.38 7.64
N SER A 46 40.76 0.84 6.59
CA SER A 46 41.26 -0.52 6.56
C SER A 46 42.64 -0.57 7.22
N SER A 47 42.66 -0.75 8.54
CA SER A 47 43.85 -1.22 9.25
C SER A 47 43.43 -2.32 10.24
N GLY A 48 43.99 -3.50 10.05
CA GLY A 48 43.60 -4.71 10.76
C GLY A 48 44.44 -5.88 10.29
N ASP A 49 45.74 -5.79 10.55
CA ASP A 49 46.63 -6.94 10.60
C ASP A 49 46.07 -7.94 11.61
N HIS A 50 45.90 -9.20 11.22
CA HIS A 50 45.74 -10.27 12.19
C HIS A 50 46.50 -11.52 11.75
N GLU A 51 47.48 -11.80 12.60
CA GLU A 51 48.38 -12.94 12.61
C GLU A 51 47.67 -14.28 12.83
N ASP A 52 48.37 -15.30 12.34
CA ASP A 52 48.51 -16.65 12.86
C ASP A 52 47.33 -17.64 12.79
N LEU A 53 47.53 -18.53 11.82
CA LEU A 53 46.97 -19.87 11.71
C LEU A 53 47.51 -20.73 12.86
N GLU A 54 46.69 -21.03 13.86
CA GLU A 54 46.86 -22.22 14.69
C GLU A 54 45.80 -23.28 14.38
N GLU A 55 46.34 -24.38 13.88
CA GLU A 55 45.81 -25.71 13.66
C GLU A 55 45.38 -26.35 14.99
N ILE A 56 44.09 -26.67 15.15
CA ILE A 56 43.64 -27.55 16.25
C ILE A 56 42.66 -28.60 15.71
N ALA A 57 43.21 -29.82 15.64
CA ALA A 57 42.66 -31.14 15.91
C ALA A 57 41.17 -31.46 15.62
N LEU A 58 41.04 -32.51 14.79
CA LEU A 58 39.92 -33.43 14.67
C LEU A 58 39.37 -33.91 16.03
N GLU A 59 38.08 -33.66 16.27
CA GLU A 59 37.26 -34.52 17.12
C GLU A 59 36.02 -35.01 16.35
N SER A 60 36.11 -36.26 15.93
CA SER A 60 35.01 -37.10 15.49
C SER A 60 34.09 -37.45 16.67
N SER A 61 32.85 -36.93 16.69
CA SER A 61 31.78 -37.42 17.57
C SER A 61 30.38 -37.20 16.98
N SER A 62 29.60 -38.28 16.95
CA SER A 62 28.13 -38.32 17.01
C SER A 62 27.29 -37.75 15.84
N SER A 63 27.00 -38.61 14.88
CA SER A 63 25.94 -38.42 13.86
C SER A 63 24.57 -38.82 14.42
N SER A 64 23.95 -37.97 15.24
CA SER A 64 22.52 -38.04 15.56
C SER A 64 22.05 -36.79 16.28
N ASP A 65 21.83 -35.68 15.54
CA ASP A 65 20.97 -34.54 15.96
C ASP A 65 21.02 -33.42 14.91
N LYS A 66 20.52 -33.68 13.70
CA LYS A 66 20.39 -32.65 12.64
C LYS A 66 18.96 -32.15 12.42
N THR A 67 17.99 -32.61 13.20
CA THR A 67 16.56 -32.34 12.96
C THR A 67 15.99 -31.25 13.87
N THR A 68 16.67 -30.89 14.96
CA THR A 68 16.15 -29.94 15.97
C THR A 68 16.48 -28.48 15.69
N ARG A 69 17.44 -28.17 14.79
CA ARG A 69 17.89 -26.78 14.53
C ARG A 69 17.08 -26.00 13.49
N LEU A 70 16.18 -26.65 12.74
CA LEU A 70 15.39 -26.01 11.68
C LEU A 70 13.98 -25.59 12.13
N GLN A 71 13.54 -26.05 13.30
CA GLN A 71 12.19 -25.75 13.80
C GLN A 71 12.11 -24.35 14.41
N ASP A 72 13.20 -23.83 15.00
CA ASP A 72 13.21 -22.51 15.63
C ASP A 72 13.25 -21.34 14.61
N THR A 73 13.74 -21.58 13.39
CA THR A 73 13.84 -20.52 12.36
C THR A 73 12.52 -20.20 11.66
N ASN A 74 11.55 -21.11 11.69
CA ASN A 74 10.31 -20.92 10.94
C ASN A 74 9.33 -19.96 11.65
N TRP A 75 9.32 -19.97 12.99
CA TRP A 75 8.47 -19.09 13.81
C TRP A 75 8.76 -17.60 13.59
N THR A 76 10.01 -17.24 13.33
CA THR A 76 10.42 -15.84 13.14
C THR A 76 9.92 -15.26 11.81
N TYR A 77 9.75 -16.10 10.77
CA TYR A 77 9.34 -15.64 9.45
C TYR A 77 7.85 -15.27 9.38
N ASP A 78 7.04 -16.06 10.07
CA ASP A 78 5.59 -15.98 10.09
C ASP A 78 5.10 -14.79 10.90
N ARG A 79 5.79 -14.50 12.02
CA ARG A 79 5.52 -13.34 12.86
C ARG A 79 6.81 -12.59 13.16
N PRO A 80 7.32 -11.81 12.19
CA PRO A 80 8.58 -11.10 12.37
C PRO A 80 8.47 -10.09 13.53
N PRO A 81 9.55 -9.88 14.29
CA PRO A 81 9.62 -8.76 15.23
C PRO A 81 9.65 -7.46 14.41
N VAL A 82 8.62 -6.63 14.59
CA VAL A 82 8.48 -5.35 13.89
C VAL A 82 8.51 -4.23 14.91
N ASN A 83 9.27 -3.18 14.61
CA ASN A 83 9.27 -1.95 15.40
C ASN A 83 7.86 -1.32 15.38
N THR A 84 7.36 -0.91 16.56
CA THR A 84 5.99 -0.41 16.74
C THR A 84 5.71 0.87 15.97
N GLU A 85 6.65 1.81 15.90
CA GLU A 85 6.50 3.05 15.14
C GLU A 85 6.34 2.75 13.64
N ARG A 86 7.18 1.86 13.11
CA ARG A 86 7.09 1.41 11.72
C ARG A 86 5.76 0.71 11.45
N LEU A 87 5.29 -0.12 12.39
CA LEU A 87 4.01 -0.82 12.27
C LEU A 87 2.85 0.18 12.19
N HIS A 88 2.81 1.16 13.09
CA HIS A 88 1.78 2.20 13.12
C HIS A 88 1.78 3.03 11.83
N ALA A 89 2.94 3.47 11.35
CA ALA A 89 3.04 4.22 10.10
C ALA A 89 2.48 3.43 8.89
N ASN A 90 2.73 2.11 8.84
CA ASN A 90 2.17 1.25 7.80
C ASN A 90 0.64 1.11 7.94
N LEU A 91 0.14 0.92 9.16
CA LEU A 91 -1.29 0.85 9.45
C LEU A 91 -2.03 2.15 9.09
N ASP A 92 -1.45 3.31 9.40
CA ASP A 92 -1.99 4.62 9.03
C ASP A 92 -2.07 4.76 7.50
N THR A 93 -1.03 4.32 6.80
CA THR A 93 -0.99 4.34 5.33
C THR A 93 -2.08 3.43 4.74
N LEU A 94 -2.30 2.24 5.32
CA LEU A 94 -3.36 1.32 4.91
C LEU A 94 -4.76 1.91 5.17
N LEU A 95 -4.99 2.46 6.36
CA LEU A 95 -6.24 3.10 6.73
C LEU A 95 -6.54 4.29 5.81
N GLN A 96 -5.55 5.13 5.53
CA GLN A 96 -5.67 6.23 4.58
C GLN A 96 -6.04 5.73 3.18
N ALA A 97 -5.41 4.65 2.69
CA ALA A 97 -5.73 4.07 1.39
C ALA A 97 -7.18 3.55 1.32
N ILE A 98 -7.68 2.94 2.40
CA ILE A 98 -9.07 2.49 2.53
C ILE A 98 -10.03 3.68 2.51
N VAL A 99 -9.78 4.72 3.30
CA VAL A 99 -10.62 5.92 3.36
C VAL A 99 -10.65 6.66 2.01
N VAL A 100 -9.49 6.80 1.36
CA VAL A 100 -9.40 7.38 0.00
C VAL A 100 -10.19 6.54 -1.00
N ARG A 101 -10.13 5.20 -0.90
CA ARG A 101 -10.89 4.29 -1.77
C ARG A 101 -12.40 4.42 -1.55
N LEU A 102 -12.86 4.55 -0.30
CA LEU A 102 -14.26 4.78 0.05
C LEU A 102 -14.78 6.07 -0.61
N LYS A 103 -14.02 7.16 -0.48
CA LYS A 103 -14.36 8.49 -1.05
C LYS A 103 -14.28 8.54 -2.57
N SER A 104 -13.36 7.78 -3.17
CA SER A 104 -13.09 7.82 -4.60
C SER A 104 -14.15 7.08 -5.43
N LYS A 105 -14.64 7.69 -6.52
CA LYS A 105 -15.54 7.01 -7.49
C LYS A 105 -14.83 5.97 -8.36
N ALA A 106 -13.51 5.88 -8.30
CA ALA A 106 -12.71 4.97 -9.12
C ALA A 106 -13.15 3.50 -8.94
N ARG A 107 -13.00 2.67 -9.97
CA ARG A 107 -13.20 1.21 -9.90
C ARG A 107 -11.94 0.39 -9.60
N PRO A 108 -10.71 0.76 -10.01
CA PRO A 108 -9.56 -0.11 -9.77
C PRO A 108 -9.21 -0.24 -8.27
N PRO A 109 -8.53 -1.32 -7.88
CA PRO A 109 -7.94 -1.47 -6.55
C PRO A 109 -6.99 -0.32 -6.19
N SER A 110 -6.94 0.04 -4.92
CA SER A 110 -5.96 0.98 -4.39
C SER A 110 -4.62 0.29 -4.19
N SER A 111 -3.56 0.80 -4.80
CA SER A 111 -2.18 0.37 -4.50
C SER A 111 -1.62 1.22 -3.37
N VAL A 112 -1.09 0.57 -2.34
CA VAL A 112 -0.44 1.23 -1.19
C VAL A 112 0.95 0.67 -0.96
N SER A 113 1.92 1.53 -0.64
CA SER A 113 3.26 1.10 -0.21
C SER A 113 3.16 0.59 1.21
N PHE A 114 3.53 -0.66 1.44
CA PHE A 114 3.33 -1.30 2.74
C PHE A 114 4.33 -2.45 2.90
N HIS A 115 5.07 -2.44 4.01
CA HIS A 115 6.11 -3.44 4.24
C HIS A 115 5.51 -4.82 4.53
N HIS A 116 6.05 -5.85 3.87
CA HIS A 116 5.49 -7.21 3.91
C HIS A 116 5.67 -7.87 5.27
N ASP A 117 6.69 -7.51 6.03
CA ASP A 117 6.90 -7.97 7.40
C ASP A 117 5.83 -7.39 8.36
N CYS A 118 5.51 -6.10 8.25
CA CYS A 118 4.37 -5.48 8.94
C CYS A 118 3.07 -6.19 8.55
N TYR A 119 2.91 -6.57 7.28
CA TYR A 119 1.68 -7.20 6.79
C TYR A 119 1.50 -8.57 7.43
N ARG A 120 2.57 -9.37 7.44
CA ARG A 120 2.57 -10.67 8.13
C ARG A 120 2.33 -10.51 9.61
N HIS A 121 3.02 -9.58 10.27
CA HIS A 121 2.81 -9.31 11.69
C HIS A 121 1.34 -9.02 12.02
N CYS A 122 0.67 -8.21 11.18
CA CYS A 122 -0.73 -7.81 11.35
C CYS A 122 -1.75 -8.91 11.03
N PHE A 123 -1.52 -9.65 9.94
CA PHE A 123 -2.52 -10.51 9.30
C PHE A 123 -2.11 -11.98 9.20
N TYR A 124 -1.04 -12.41 9.88
CA TYR A 124 -0.69 -13.81 9.97
C TYR A 124 -1.84 -14.61 10.57
N SER A 125 -2.17 -15.74 9.95
CA SER A 125 -3.31 -16.60 10.32
C SER A 125 -4.70 -15.95 10.29
N LYS A 126 -4.84 -14.74 9.72
CA LYS A 126 -6.12 -14.04 9.59
C LYS A 126 -6.70 -14.11 8.17
N GLY A 127 -8.03 -13.98 8.09
CA GLY A 127 -8.76 -14.01 6.83
C GLY A 127 -8.76 -15.36 6.12
N ARG A 128 -9.20 -15.32 4.86
CA ARG A 128 -9.33 -16.50 3.99
C ARG A 128 -8.50 -16.31 2.72
N LEU A 129 -7.62 -17.26 2.44
CA LEU A 129 -6.85 -17.26 1.20
C LEU A 129 -7.78 -17.48 0.00
N SER A 130 -7.53 -16.76 -1.09
CA SER A 130 -8.22 -16.98 -2.36
C SER A 130 -7.87 -18.34 -2.96
N GLN A 131 -8.73 -18.84 -3.84
CA GLN A 131 -8.53 -20.14 -4.51
C GLN A 131 -7.22 -20.20 -5.31
N ASP A 132 -6.76 -19.07 -5.86
CA ASP A 132 -5.50 -18.97 -6.60
C ASP A 132 -4.27 -18.75 -5.70
N GLY A 133 -4.46 -18.62 -4.38
CA GLY A 133 -3.39 -18.39 -3.41
C GLY A 133 -2.75 -16.99 -3.47
N LYS A 134 -3.27 -16.07 -4.29
CA LYS A 134 -2.63 -14.76 -4.54
C LYS A 134 -3.22 -13.62 -3.73
N SER A 135 -4.32 -13.83 -3.02
CA SER A 135 -5.01 -12.78 -2.27
C SER A 135 -5.56 -13.33 -0.97
N VAL A 136 -5.68 -12.47 0.02
CA VAL A 136 -6.34 -12.77 1.29
C VAL A 136 -7.60 -11.94 1.38
N PHE A 137 -8.71 -12.57 1.73
CA PHE A 137 -9.99 -11.94 2.02
C PHE A 137 -10.10 -11.74 3.53
N LEU A 138 -10.12 -10.48 3.96
CA LEU A 138 -10.22 -10.09 5.36
C LEU A 138 -11.64 -9.62 5.66
N ASP A 139 -12.25 -10.24 6.65
CA ASP A 139 -13.54 -9.83 7.20
C ASP A 139 -13.32 -8.75 8.27
N ARG A 140 -14.41 -8.10 8.71
CA ARG A 140 -14.33 -6.95 9.63
C ARG A 140 -13.56 -7.25 10.93
N HIS A 141 -13.73 -8.46 11.46
CA HIS A 141 -13.12 -8.88 12.72
C HIS A 141 -11.61 -9.11 12.61
N ASP A 142 -11.06 -9.35 11.41
CA ASP A 142 -9.62 -9.50 11.22
C ASP A 142 -8.84 -8.20 11.53
N PHE A 143 -9.55 -7.07 11.51
CA PHE A 143 -9.03 -5.74 11.86
C PHE A 143 -9.18 -5.38 13.35
N GLY A 144 -9.72 -6.29 14.18
CA GLY A 144 -10.05 -6.01 15.58
C GLY A 144 -8.84 -5.69 16.48
N ASP A 145 -7.65 -6.16 16.10
CA ASP A 145 -6.42 -5.89 16.85
C ASP A 145 -5.85 -4.49 16.58
N PHE A 146 -6.38 -3.77 15.58
CA PHE A 146 -5.90 -2.43 15.24
C PHE A 146 -6.75 -1.39 15.94
N ASN A 147 -6.11 -0.37 16.51
CA ASN A 147 -6.78 0.76 17.14
C ASN A 147 -7.31 1.77 16.10
N PHE A 148 -8.05 1.27 15.10
CA PHE A 148 -8.74 2.13 14.13
C PHE A 148 -9.91 2.84 14.81
N PHE A 149 -10.18 4.07 14.38
CA PHE A 149 -11.30 4.85 14.91
C PHE A 149 -12.63 4.17 14.59
N THR A 150 -13.63 4.36 15.46
CA THR A 150 -14.98 3.82 15.26
C THR A 150 -15.56 4.36 13.95
N GLY A 151 -15.99 3.44 13.07
CA GLY A 151 -16.57 3.80 11.78
C GLY A 151 -15.57 4.03 10.64
N TRP A 152 -14.33 3.57 10.78
CA TRP A 152 -13.33 3.60 9.72
C TRP A 152 -13.77 2.93 8.40
N ASP A 153 -14.75 2.02 8.47
CA ASP A 153 -15.25 1.23 7.36
C ASP A 153 -16.42 1.86 6.60
N HIS A 154 -16.77 3.11 6.92
CA HIS A 154 -17.76 3.88 6.18
C HIS A 154 -17.33 5.35 5.98
N CYS A 155 -17.97 5.99 5.00
CA CYS A 155 -17.83 7.41 4.74
C CYS A 155 -19.23 7.98 4.49
N LEU A 156 -19.69 8.85 5.41
CA LEU A 156 -21.00 9.48 5.37
C LEU A 156 -20.86 10.98 5.13
N ASP A 157 -21.89 11.57 4.52
CA ASP A 157 -22.05 13.00 4.39
C ASP A 157 -22.75 13.62 5.62
N THR A 158 -23.03 14.91 5.55
CA THR A 158 -23.72 15.65 6.63
C THR A 158 -25.16 15.22 6.85
N ASN A 159 -25.78 14.54 5.89
CA ASN A 159 -27.15 14.05 5.98
C ASN A 159 -27.21 12.62 6.53
N GLY A 160 -26.05 11.98 6.75
CA GLY A 160 -25.96 10.60 7.20
C GLY A 160 -26.05 9.59 6.05
N ASP A 161 -25.96 10.03 4.80
CA ASP A 161 -25.94 9.18 3.61
C ASP A 161 -24.49 8.95 3.15
N GLY A 162 -24.20 7.78 2.61
CA GLY A 162 -22.87 7.52 2.07
C GLY A 162 -22.63 6.08 1.66
N VAL A 163 -21.41 5.61 1.94
CA VAL A 163 -20.96 4.27 1.55
C VAL A 163 -20.30 3.55 2.71
N ILE A 164 -20.56 2.26 2.79
CA ILE A 164 -19.91 1.31 3.70
C ILE A 164 -19.16 0.24 2.91
N ILE A 165 -18.11 -0.32 3.49
CA ILE A 165 -17.44 -1.50 2.96
C ILE A 165 -18.38 -2.70 3.06
N LYS A 166 -18.65 -3.35 1.93
CA LYS A 166 -19.23 -4.69 1.89
C LYS A 166 -18.10 -5.71 1.95
N TYR A 167 -17.94 -6.30 3.12
CA TYR A 167 -16.91 -7.31 3.38
C TYR A 167 -17.11 -8.58 2.53
N PRO A 168 -16.02 -9.31 2.23
CA PRO A 168 -14.64 -9.10 2.70
C PRO A 168 -13.84 -8.05 1.91
N ILE A 169 -12.77 -7.52 2.52
CA ILE A 169 -11.73 -6.74 1.84
C ILE A 169 -10.71 -7.72 1.23
N LYS A 170 -10.46 -7.59 -0.06
CA LYS A 170 -9.43 -8.36 -0.78
C LYS A 170 -8.10 -7.62 -0.73
N ILE A 171 -7.09 -8.25 -0.14
CA ILE A 171 -5.70 -7.75 -0.13
C ILE A 171 -4.81 -8.68 -0.94
N ARG A 172 -3.97 -8.10 -1.80
CA ARG A 172 -2.92 -8.82 -2.54
C ARG A 172 -1.58 -8.16 -2.33
N SER A 173 -0.64 -8.91 -1.75
CA SER A 173 0.75 -8.47 -1.64
C SER A 173 1.47 -8.59 -2.98
N LEU A 174 2.18 -7.54 -3.35
CA LEU A 174 2.98 -7.45 -4.57
C LEU A 174 4.40 -7.03 -4.22
N LEU A 175 5.38 -7.70 -4.82
CA LEU A 175 6.75 -7.25 -4.89
C LEU A 175 7.03 -6.79 -6.32
N SER A 176 7.42 -5.53 -6.48
CA SER A 176 7.71 -4.92 -7.78
C SER A 176 9.02 -4.18 -7.73
N TRP A 177 9.64 -3.90 -8.88
CA TRP A 177 10.83 -3.05 -8.93
C TRP A 177 10.42 -1.60 -9.22
N SER A 178 11.11 -0.63 -8.62
CA SER A 178 10.92 0.80 -8.91
C SER A 178 11.07 1.10 -10.40
N PRO A 179 10.48 2.18 -10.94
CA PRO A 179 10.68 2.56 -12.34
C PRO A 179 12.17 2.71 -12.68
N LYS A 180 12.52 2.45 -13.95
CA LYS A 180 13.88 2.75 -14.44
C LYS A 180 14.03 4.26 -14.48
N VAL A 181 15.03 4.77 -13.78
CA VAL A 181 15.37 6.19 -13.77
C VAL A 181 16.84 6.33 -14.14
N SER A 182 17.18 7.40 -14.85
CA SER A 182 18.56 7.76 -15.18
C SER A 182 18.93 9.01 -14.42
N VAL A 183 20.17 9.06 -13.93
CA VAL A 183 20.73 10.17 -13.16
C VAL A 183 21.97 10.70 -13.86
N ILE A 184 22.22 11.99 -13.75
CA ILE A 184 23.46 12.59 -14.26
C ILE A 184 24.51 12.47 -13.17
N GLN A 185 25.58 11.74 -13.44
CA GLN A 185 26.75 11.60 -12.57
C GLN A 185 27.98 12.06 -13.35
N ASN A 186 28.69 13.07 -12.84
CA ASN A 186 29.86 13.66 -13.50
C ASN A 186 29.58 14.11 -14.96
N GLY A 187 28.39 14.67 -15.21
CA GLY A 187 27.97 15.11 -16.55
C GLY A 187 27.56 13.98 -17.50
N ILE A 188 27.59 12.72 -17.06
CA ILE A 188 27.20 11.55 -17.86
C ILE A 188 25.86 11.01 -17.36
N LEU A 189 24.92 10.78 -18.29
CA LEU A 189 23.65 10.14 -17.98
C LEU A 189 23.87 8.64 -17.74
N THR A 190 23.65 8.18 -16.51
CA THR A 190 23.83 6.78 -16.09
C THR A 190 22.51 6.21 -15.57
N PRO A 191 22.23 4.90 -15.79
CA PRO A 191 21.06 4.27 -15.21
C PRO A 191 21.23 4.13 -13.69
N ALA A 192 20.24 4.55 -12.91
CA ALA A 192 20.27 4.39 -11.46
C ALA A 192 19.88 2.96 -11.06
N PRO A 193 20.41 2.45 -9.92
CA PRO A 193 19.95 1.20 -9.34
C PRO A 193 18.45 1.22 -9.06
N ARG A 194 17.77 0.10 -9.32
CA ARG A 194 16.34 -0.05 -9.01
C ARG A 194 16.18 -0.56 -7.59
N MET A 195 15.18 -0.04 -6.89
CA MET A 195 14.83 -0.49 -5.55
C MET A 195 13.65 -1.45 -5.61
N PRO A 196 13.65 -2.56 -4.84
CA PRO A 196 12.45 -3.37 -4.66
C PRO A 196 11.39 -2.53 -3.92
N GLN A 197 10.14 -2.72 -4.30
CA GLN A 197 8.99 -2.02 -3.76
C GLN A 197 7.94 -3.04 -3.33
N GLU A 198 7.63 -3.01 -2.04
CA GLU A 198 6.59 -3.80 -1.42
C GLU A 198 5.28 -3.01 -1.43
N LYS A 199 4.25 -3.60 -2.04
CA LYS A 199 2.95 -2.97 -2.21
C LYS A 199 1.84 -3.92 -1.77
N LEU A 200 0.73 -3.37 -1.31
CA LEU A 200 -0.54 -4.06 -1.23
C LEU A 200 -1.50 -3.48 -2.28
N LEU A 201 -2.22 -4.35 -2.97
CA LEU A 201 -3.43 -3.98 -3.68
C LEU A 201 -4.62 -4.25 -2.77
N VAL A 202 -5.35 -3.21 -2.43
CA VAL A 202 -6.53 -3.26 -1.56
C VAL A 202 -7.78 -3.03 -2.42
N ASP A 203 -8.70 -3.98 -2.37
CA ASP A 203 -9.95 -3.92 -3.14
C ASP A 203 -11.13 -4.35 -2.28
N PHE A 204 -12.26 -3.68 -2.45
CA PHE A 204 -13.51 -4.01 -1.75
C PHE A 204 -14.71 -3.42 -2.46
N ILE A 205 -15.87 -4.02 -2.22
CA ILE A 205 -17.14 -3.52 -2.73
C ILE A 205 -17.64 -2.42 -1.80
N ARG A 206 -18.13 -1.32 -2.38
CA ARG A 206 -18.83 -0.26 -1.65
C ARG A 206 -20.32 -0.48 -1.77
N GLN A 207 -21.02 -0.40 -0.66
CA GLN A 207 -22.47 -0.51 -0.60
C GLN A 207 -23.03 0.83 -0.13
N PRO A 208 -24.09 1.37 -0.76
CA PRO A 208 -24.81 2.52 -0.23
C PRO A 208 -25.29 2.26 1.20
N PHE A 209 -25.17 3.26 2.05
CA PHE A 209 -25.57 3.19 3.45
C PHE A 209 -26.18 4.52 3.90
N SER A 210 -27.24 4.46 4.70
CA SER A 210 -27.89 5.64 5.28
C SER A 210 -28.23 5.36 6.75
N VAL A 211 -27.84 6.27 7.65
CA VAL A 211 -28.06 6.10 9.10
C VAL A 211 -29.53 5.98 9.45
N LEU A 212 -30.42 6.67 8.71
CA LEU A 212 -31.86 6.67 8.95
C LEU A 212 -32.56 5.38 8.51
N SER A 213 -31.87 4.51 7.77
CA SER A 213 -32.43 3.28 7.22
C SER A 213 -32.19 2.03 8.08
N THR A 214 -31.61 2.21 9.28
CA THR A 214 -31.22 1.12 10.19
C THR A 214 -32.10 1.11 11.43
#